data_AF-A0A9N9QSX8-F1
#
_entry.id   AF-A0A9N9QSX8-F1
#
_cell.length_a   1.000
_cell.length_b   1.000
_cell.length_c   1.000
_cell.angle_alpha   90.00
_cell.angle_beta   90.00
_cell.angle_gamma   90.00
#
_symmetry.space_group_name_H-M   'P 1'
#
loop_
_entity.id
_entity.type
_entity.pdbx_description
1 polymer ?
#
loop_
_entity_poly.entity_id
_entity_poly.type
_entity_poly.pdbx_seq_one_letter_code
_entity_poly.pdbx_strand_id
1 'polypeptide(L)'
;MNNVFDIFNSRSLIPPGFKKALCEKNVTPTENFINNAIDYISQLRFFDGELLINSKRKTGFLGLIISLKSALALYNDLIMDQKNLLYLPLYKVSRDHLDLMFSSLRAKRGWNNNPTSWQFTAVYKRLLVRAEIRDGGLGNCIALDSIRF
;
A
#
# COMPACT_ATOMS: atom_id res chain seq x y z
N MET A 1 -5.17 4.46 17.76
CA MET A 1 -5.64 4.14 16.39
C MET A 1 -5.04 5.06 15.31
N ASN A 2 -5.01 6.39 15.46
CA ASN A 2 -4.44 7.28 14.42
C ASN A 2 -3.00 6.92 14.02
N ASN A 3 -2.11 6.69 15.00
CA ASN A 3 -0.72 6.33 14.73
C ASN A 3 -0.58 4.97 14.01
N VAL A 4 -1.48 4.02 14.25
CA VAL A 4 -1.49 2.73 13.53
C VAL A 4 -1.79 2.98 12.04
N PHE A 5 -2.73 3.86 11.74
CA PHE A 5 -3.03 4.27 10.38
C PHE A 5 -1.84 5.00 9.73
N ASP A 6 -1.21 5.93 10.45
CA ASP A 6 -0.02 6.64 9.96
C ASP A 6 1.13 5.68 9.60
N ILE A 7 1.36 4.64 10.41
CA ILE A 7 2.37 3.59 10.14
C ILE A 7 2.08 2.90 8.81
N PHE A 8 0.85 2.37 8.64
CA PHE A 8 0.47 1.65 7.42
C PHE A 8 0.38 2.54 6.17
N ASN A 9 0.18 3.84 6.34
CA ASN A 9 0.15 4.82 5.25
C ASN A 9 1.48 5.57 5.07
N SER A 10 2.58 5.07 5.66
CA SER A 10 3.90 5.67 5.51
C SER A 10 4.44 5.51 4.08
N ARG A 11 4.96 6.61 3.51
CA ARG A 11 5.35 6.69 2.08
C ARG A 11 6.83 6.93 1.83
N SER A 12 7.51 7.65 2.71
CA SER A 12 8.91 8.04 2.54
C SER A 12 9.56 8.38 3.87
N LEU A 13 10.86 8.71 3.84
CA LEU A 13 11.65 9.10 5.02
C LEU A 13 11.47 10.57 5.43
N ILE A 14 10.71 11.36 4.66
CA ILE A 14 10.54 12.81 4.85
C ILE A 14 9.61 13.13 6.03
N PRO A 15 8.40 12.53 6.14
CA PRO A 15 7.48 12.87 7.23
C PRO A 15 8.07 12.51 8.59
N PRO A 16 7.75 13.27 9.66
CA PRO A 16 8.19 12.96 11.01
C PRO A 16 7.29 11.89 11.69
N GLY A 17 7.80 11.33 12.78
CA GLY A 17 7.05 10.40 13.63
C GLY A 17 6.61 9.13 12.91
N PHE A 18 5.40 8.67 13.22
CA PHE A 18 4.81 7.44 12.68
C PHE A 18 4.43 7.50 11.19
N LYS A 19 4.43 8.69 10.59
CA LYS A 19 4.22 8.87 9.14
C LYS A 19 5.47 8.56 8.32
N LYS A 20 6.63 8.49 8.99
CA LYS A 20 7.90 8.11 8.37
C LYS A 20 7.89 6.63 8.05
N ALA A 21 8.38 6.27 6.87
CA ALA A 21 8.61 4.88 6.52
C ALA A 21 9.54 4.19 7.54
N LEU A 22 9.36 2.89 7.75
CA LEU A 22 10.16 2.11 8.69
C LEU A 22 11.61 2.07 8.22
N CYS A 23 12.54 2.41 9.11
CA CYS A 23 13.97 2.38 8.88
C CYS A 23 14.69 2.12 10.20
N GLU A 24 16.00 1.87 10.12
CA GLU A 24 16.83 1.53 11.27
C GLU A 24 16.70 2.56 12.42
N LYS A 25 16.52 3.83 12.08
CA LYS A 25 16.42 4.93 13.07
C LYS A 25 15.11 4.94 13.85
N ASN A 26 14.01 4.42 13.30
CA ASN A 26 12.69 4.51 13.92
C ASN A 26 12.04 3.15 14.19
N VAL A 27 12.67 2.02 13.82
CA VAL A 27 12.07 0.69 13.99
C VAL A 27 11.79 0.39 15.46
N THR A 28 12.75 0.59 16.37
CA THR A 28 12.59 0.28 17.79
C THR A 28 11.43 1.03 18.46
N PRO A 29 11.31 2.38 18.37
CA PRO A 29 10.15 3.06 18.94
C PRO A 29 8.84 2.67 18.24
N THR A 30 8.88 2.31 16.95
CA THR A 30 7.69 1.88 16.23
C THR A 30 7.25 0.47 16.64
N GLU A 31 8.17 -0.45 16.84
CA GLU A 31 7.92 -1.80 17.35
C GLU A 31 7.30 -1.75 18.74
N ASN A 32 7.86 -0.95 19.65
CA ASN A 32 7.28 -0.76 20.99
C ASN A 32 5.83 -0.25 20.90
N PHE A 33 5.57 0.73 20.02
CA PHE A 33 4.22 1.21 19.79
C PHE A 33 3.30 0.13 19.20
N ILE A 34 3.79 -0.65 18.24
CA ILE A 34 3.04 -1.75 17.60
C ILE A 34 2.66 -2.81 18.64
N ASN A 35 3.60 -3.22 19.51
CA ASN A 35 3.34 -4.19 20.56
C ASN A 35 2.27 -3.67 21.55
N ASN A 36 2.39 -2.42 22.00
CA ASN A 36 1.36 -1.79 22.83
C ASN A 36 -0.01 -1.73 22.13
N ALA A 37 -0.03 -1.46 20.82
CA ALA A 37 -1.28 -1.42 20.05
C ALA A 37 -1.90 -2.83 19.91
N ILE A 38 -1.08 -3.86 19.68
CA ILE A 38 -1.53 -5.26 19.64
C ILE A 38 -2.14 -5.65 21.00
N ASP A 39 -1.44 -5.36 22.09
CA ASP A 39 -1.91 -5.68 23.44
C ASP A 39 -3.24 -4.98 23.73
N TYR A 40 -3.33 -3.68 23.45
CA TYR A 40 -4.57 -2.91 23.58
C TYR A 40 -5.73 -3.54 22.79
N ILE A 41 -5.52 -3.83 21.49
CA ILE A 41 -6.57 -4.41 20.63
C ILE A 41 -6.98 -5.80 21.12
N SER A 42 -6.02 -6.60 21.59
CA SER A 42 -6.27 -7.96 22.08
C SER A 42 -7.14 -8.00 23.34
N GLN A 43 -7.10 -6.92 24.14
CA GLN A 43 -7.82 -6.80 25.40
C GLN A 43 -9.18 -6.09 25.29
N LEU A 44 -9.56 -5.60 24.10
CA LEU A 44 -10.86 -4.97 23.89
C LEU A 44 -12.00 -5.94 24.23
N ARG A 45 -13.00 -5.46 24.97
CA ARG A 45 -14.16 -6.25 25.43
C ARG A 45 -15.47 -5.55 25.10
N PHE A 46 -16.52 -6.34 24.93
CA PHE A 46 -17.90 -5.86 24.94
C PHE A 46 -18.36 -5.58 26.37
N PHE A 47 -19.54 -4.97 26.51
CA PHE A 47 -20.12 -4.63 27.81
C PHE A 47 -20.38 -5.85 28.71
N ASP A 48 -20.63 -7.01 28.11
CA ASP A 48 -20.80 -8.31 28.78
C ASP A 48 -19.46 -8.96 29.21
N GLY A 49 -18.33 -8.33 28.91
CA GLY A 49 -16.99 -8.83 29.23
C GLY A 49 -16.40 -9.76 28.18
N GLU A 50 -17.12 -10.12 27.11
CA GLU A 50 -16.60 -10.95 26.02
C GLU A 50 -15.46 -10.21 25.30
N LEU A 51 -14.33 -10.89 25.10
CA LEU A 51 -13.22 -10.35 24.29
C LEU A 51 -13.67 -10.17 22.84
N LEU A 52 -13.38 -8.99 22.29
CA LEU A 52 -13.74 -8.63 20.94
C LEU A 52 -13.13 -9.61 19.91
N ILE A 53 -11.91 -10.08 20.16
CA ILE A 53 -11.20 -11.05 19.33
C ILE A 53 -11.81 -12.47 19.35
N ASN A 54 -12.68 -12.78 20.31
CA ASN A 54 -13.40 -14.06 20.38
C ASN A 54 -14.79 -13.98 19.74
N SER A 55 -15.35 -12.78 19.67
CA SER A 55 -16.70 -12.53 19.16
C SER A 55 -16.87 -12.81 17.66
N LYS A 56 -18.13 -12.73 17.20
CA LYS A 56 -18.48 -12.76 15.76
C LYS A 56 -17.89 -11.60 14.94
N ARG A 57 -17.48 -10.49 15.58
CA ARG A 57 -16.91 -9.30 14.92
C ARG A 57 -15.37 -9.27 14.91
N LYS A 58 -14.73 -10.38 15.30
CA LYS A 58 -13.26 -10.49 15.44
C LYS A 58 -12.44 -10.26 14.18
N THR A 59 -12.99 -10.54 13.00
CA THR A 59 -12.23 -10.66 11.75
C THR A 59 -11.38 -9.42 11.43
N GLY A 60 -11.96 -8.22 11.52
CA GLY A 60 -11.22 -6.98 11.22
C GLY A 60 -10.08 -6.71 12.20
N PHE A 61 -10.27 -7.05 13.47
CA PHE A 61 -9.30 -6.81 14.54
C PHE A 61 -8.18 -7.84 14.54
N LEU A 62 -8.50 -9.13 14.32
CA LEU A 62 -7.50 -10.16 14.08
C LEU A 62 -6.68 -9.83 12.83
N GLY A 63 -7.33 -9.39 11.75
CA GLY A 63 -6.66 -8.92 10.55
C GLY A 63 -5.66 -7.80 10.86
N LEU A 64 -6.08 -6.79 11.63
CA LEU A 64 -5.22 -5.68 12.03
C LEU A 64 -4.02 -6.14 12.89
N ILE A 65 -4.23 -7.02 13.88
CA ILE A 65 -3.15 -7.58 14.70
C ILE A 65 -2.15 -8.34 13.83
N ILE A 66 -2.65 -9.17 12.92
CA ILE A 66 -1.80 -9.93 11.99
C ILE A 66 -1.01 -8.96 11.11
N SER A 67 -1.65 -7.96 10.52
CA SER A 67 -0.97 -6.95 9.70
C SER A 67 0.13 -6.21 10.46
N LEU A 68 -0.10 -5.89 11.73
CA LEU A 68 0.89 -5.23 12.58
C LEU A 68 2.13 -6.12 12.82
N LYS A 69 1.91 -7.40 13.14
CA LYS A 69 2.99 -8.38 13.29
C LYS A 69 3.73 -8.60 11.97
N SER A 70 3.00 -8.74 10.87
CA SER A 70 3.56 -8.92 9.54
C SER A 70 4.38 -7.72 9.08
N ALA A 71 4.01 -6.49 9.45
CA ALA A 71 4.79 -5.30 9.10
C ALA A 71 6.20 -5.33 9.71
N LEU A 72 6.32 -5.75 10.97
CA LEU A 72 7.62 -5.92 11.64
C LEU A 72 8.42 -7.09 11.06
N ALA A 73 7.76 -8.23 10.81
CA ALA A 73 8.40 -9.39 10.20
C ALA A 73 8.94 -9.05 8.79
N LEU A 74 8.17 -8.32 7.99
CA LEU A 74 8.59 -7.87 6.66
C LEU A 74 9.77 -6.89 6.71
N TYR A 75 9.81 -6.02 7.71
CA TYR A 75 10.95 -5.14 7.95
C TYR A 75 12.22 -5.96 8.25
N ASN A 76 12.12 -6.91 9.18
CA ASN A 76 13.27 -7.73 9.57
C ASN A 76 13.81 -8.53 8.39
N ASP A 77 12.93 -9.21 7.63
CA ASP A 77 13.35 -10.01 6.48
C ASP A 77 13.99 -9.14 5.38
N LEU A 78 13.31 -8.07 4.92
CA LEU A 78 13.78 -7.31 3.76
C LEU A 78 14.95 -6.36 4.05
N ILE A 79 15.10 -5.90 5.29
CA ILE A 79 16.07 -4.86 5.66
C ILE A 79 17.18 -5.40 6.55
N MET A 80 16.85 -6.13 7.62
CA MET A 80 17.86 -6.62 8.56
C MET A 80 18.59 -7.85 8.01
N ASP A 81 17.83 -8.83 7.54
CA ASP A 81 18.35 -10.13 7.12
C ASP A 81 18.89 -10.07 5.68
N GLN A 82 18.04 -9.68 4.73
CA GLN A 82 18.41 -9.65 3.30
C GLN A 82 19.19 -8.39 2.90
N LYS A 83 18.98 -7.26 3.59
CA LYS A 83 19.55 -5.94 3.26
C LYS A 83 19.22 -5.47 1.83
N ASN A 84 18.05 -5.86 1.33
CA ASN A 84 17.59 -5.50 -0.03
C ASN A 84 17.07 -4.05 -0.10
N LEU A 85 16.58 -3.52 1.01
CA LEU A 85 15.95 -2.20 1.09
C LEU A 85 16.61 -1.34 2.16
N LEU A 86 16.66 -0.02 1.94
CA LEU A 86 17.13 0.94 2.95
C LEU A 86 16.04 1.32 3.96
N TYR A 87 14.78 1.22 3.55
CA TYR A 87 13.60 1.53 4.35
C TYR A 87 12.36 0.86 3.74
N LEU A 88 11.31 0.67 4.55
CA LEU A 88 10.08 -0.01 4.17
C LEU A 88 8.88 0.96 4.23
N PRO A 89 8.40 1.47 3.09
CA PRO A 89 7.17 2.25 3.02
C PRO A 89 5.95 1.33 2.99
N LEU A 90 5.21 1.25 4.10
CA LEU A 90 4.07 0.32 4.21
C LEU A 90 2.92 0.66 3.27
N TYR A 91 2.82 1.91 2.79
CA TYR A 91 1.85 2.28 1.75
C TYR A 91 2.02 1.47 0.46
N LYS A 92 3.24 1.04 0.12
CA LYS A 92 3.50 0.23 -1.09
C LYS A 92 2.94 -1.19 -0.98
N VAL A 93 2.74 -1.68 0.24
CA VAL A 93 2.19 -3.01 0.54
C VAL A 93 0.66 -2.96 0.57
N SER A 94 0.05 -1.77 0.66
CA SER A 94 -1.39 -1.62 0.73
C SER A 94 -2.08 -1.94 -0.60
N ARG A 95 -3.37 -2.31 -0.52
CA ARG A 95 -4.20 -2.57 -1.69
C ARG A 95 -4.60 -1.29 -2.45
N ASP A 96 -4.35 -0.11 -1.89
CA ASP A 96 -4.79 1.17 -2.46
C ASP A 96 -4.38 1.36 -3.92
N HIS A 97 -3.21 0.87 -4.30
CA HIS A 97 -2.75 0.91 -5.69
C HIS A 97 -3.68 0.14 -6.64
N LEU A 98 -4.22 -1.01 -6.22
CA LEU A 98 -5.21 -1.77 -6.99
C LEU A 98 -6.55 -1.04 -7.03
N ASP A 99 -6.97 -0.42 -5.93
CA ASP A 99 -8.25 0.33 -5.90
C ASP A 99 -8.21 1.58 -6.78
N LEU A 100 -7.07 2.29 -6.82
CA LEU A 100 -6.83 3.39 -7.76
C LEU A 100 -6.81 2.92 -9.22
N MET A 101 -6.23 1.74 -9.48
CA MET A 101 -6.26 1.12 -10.81
C MET A 101 -7.71 0.79 -11.23
N PHE A 102 -8.50 0.15 -10.36
CA PHE A 102 -9.90 -0.17 -10.66
C PHE A 102 -10.76 1.09 -10.84
N SER A 103 -10.51 2.13 -10.07
CA SER A 103 -11.16 3.43 -10.24
C SER A 103 -10.84 4.03 -11.61
N SER A 104 -9.58 3.95 -12.03
CA SER A 104 -9.13 4.40 -13.35
C SER A 104 -9.78 3.59 -14.48
N LEU A 105 -9.95 2.27 -14.31
CA LEU A 105 -10.62 1.39 -15.27
C LEU A 105 -12.10 1.73 -15.43
N ARG A 106 -12.83 1.95 -14.32
CA ARG A 106 -14.25 2.35 -14.34
C ARG A 106 -14.44 3.70 -15.01
N ALA A 107 -13.55 4.67 -14.75
CA ALA A 107 -13.62 6.00 -15.34
C ALA A 107 -13.51 6.02 -16.89
N LYS A 108 -12.93 4.99 -17.52
CA LYS A 108 -12.72 4.96 -18.98
C LYS A 108 -14.00 4.76 -19.80
N ARG A 109 -15.12 4.37 -19.19
CA ARG A 109 -16.40 4.14 -19.90
C ARG A 109 -17.48 5.18 -19.59
N GLY A 110 -17.11 6.34 -19.04
CA GLY A 110 -18.07 7.41 -18.74
C GLY A 110 -19.11 6.94 -17.74
N TRP A 111 -20.37 6.79 -18.17
CA TRP A 111 -21.48 6.39 -17.30
C TRP A 111 -21.59 4.89 -17.02
N ASN A 112 -20.80 4.04 -17.68
CA ASN A 112 -20.78 2.62 -17.36
C ASN A 112 -19.69 2.27 -16.33
N ASN A 113 -20.08 2.32 -15.05
CA ASN A 113 -19.23 2.00 -13.91
C ASN A 113 -19.06 0.49 -13.63
N ASN A 114 -19.78 -0.38 -14.36
CA ASN A 114 -19.74 -1.84 -14.17
C ASN A 114 -19.44 -2.55 -15.51
N PRO A 115 -18.17 -2.53 -15.97
CA PRO A 115 -17.81 -3.14 -17.24
C PRO A 115 -17.98 -4.66 -17.18
N THR A 116 -18.47 -5.25 -18.27
CA THR A 116 -18.38 -6.71 -18.48
C THR A 116 -16.91 -7.15 -18.57
N SER A 117 -16.63 -8.43 -18.37
CA SER A 117 -15.26 -8.97 -18.44
C SER A 117 -14.56 -8.63 -19.76
N TRP A 118 -15.27 -8.69 -20.89
CA TRP A 118 -14.75 -8.34 -22.20
C TRP A 118 -14.37 -6.85 -22.29
N GLN A 119 -15.21 -5.99 -21.72
CA GLN A 119 -14.96 -4.54 -21.68
C GLN A 119 -13.78 -4.21 -20.75
N PHE A 120 -13.69 -4.87 -19.60
CA PHE A 120 -12.54 -4.76 -18.71
C PHE A 120 -11.25 -5.11 -19.43
N THR A 121 -11.19 -6.26 -20.11
CA THR A 121 -10.00 -6.70 -20.85
C THR A 121 -9.61 -5.70 -21.94
N ALA A 122 -10.58 -5.16 -22.69
CA ALA A 122 -10.31 -4.16 -23.71
C ALA A 122 -9.73 -2.85 -23.12
N VAL A 123 -10.26 -2.36 -22.00
CA VAL A 123 -9.75 -1.16 -21.32
C VAL A 123 -8.38 -1.42 -20.72
N TYR A 124 -8.19 -2.59 -20.08
CA TYR A 124 -6.91 -2.98 -19.50
C TYR A 124 -5.79 -3.05 -20.55
N LYS A 125 -6.03 -3.74 -21.68
CA LYS A 125 -5.08 -3.76 -22.82
C LYS A 125 -4.75 -2.35 -23.31
N ARG A 126 -5.75 -1.47 -23.43
CA ARG A 126 -5.54 -0.06 -23.83
C ARG A 126 -4.68 0.70 -22.82
N LEU A 127 -4.88 0.47 -21.52
CA LEU A 127 -4.09 1.10 -20.47
C LEU A 127 -2.64 0.60 -20.48
N LEU A 128 -2.42 -0.71 -20.67
CA LEU A 128 -1.09 -1.30 -20.80
C LEU A 128 -0.31 -0.69 -21.97
N VAL A 129 -0.89 -0.72 -23.17
CA VAL A 129 -0.26 -0.12 -24.37
C VAL A 129 0.07 1.35 -24.15
N ARG A 130 -0.84 2.12 -23.54
CA ARG A 130 -0.59 3.54 -23.23
C ARG A 130 0.48 3.74 -22.15
N ALA A 131 0.62 2.82 -21.21
CA ALA A 131 1.65 2.86 -20.18
C ALA A 131 3.03 2.51 -20.76
N GLU A 132 3.12 1.52 -21.65
CA GLU A 132 4.35 1.10 -22.32
C GLU A 132 4.85 2.12 -23.34
N ILE A 133 3.95 2.77 -24.11
CA ILE A 133 4.31 3.83 -25.06
C ILE A 133 4.94 5.06 -24.35
N ARG A 134 4.84 5.16 -23.02
CA ARG A 134 5.43 6.27 -22.25
C ARG A 134 6.90 6.07 -21.92
N ASP A 135 7.53 4.95 -22.26
CA ASP A 135 8.95 4.68 -21.97
C ASP A 135 9.86 4.80 -23.19
N GLY A 136 9.70 5.89 -23.96
CA GLY A 136 10.41 6.11 -25.23
C GLY A 136 10.71 7.55 -25.62
N GLY A 137 10.93 8.46 -24.66
CA GLY A 137 11.51 9.79 -24.93
C GLY A 137 11.22 10.81 -23.81
N LEU A 138 12.17 11.60 -23.27
CA LEU A 138 13.20 12.38 -23.96
C LEU A 138 12.82 12.56 -25.42
N GLY A 139 11.88 13.45 -25.68
CA GLY A 139 11.39 13.76 -27.02
C GLY A 139 12.53 14.25 -27.92
N ASN A 140 13.24 13.33 -28.54
CA ASN A 140 13.95 13.53 -29.80
C ASN A 140 12.95 13.24 -30.93
N CYS A 141 11.89 14.04 -30.98
CA CYS A 141 11.22 14.29 -32.25
C CYS A 141 12.25 15.05 -33.11
N ILE A 142 13.00 14.35 -33.94
CA ILE A 142 13.71 15.00 -35.05
C ILE A 142 12.64 15.24 -36.11
N ALA A 143 12.33 16.51 -36.40
CA ALA A 143 11.41 16.86 -37.48
C ALA A 143 11.93 16.26 -38.79
N LEU A 144 11.05 15.70 -39.61
CA LEU A 144 11.42 15.06 -40.90
C LEU A 144 12.21 16.01 -41.80
N ASP A 145 12.03 17.33 -41.65
CA ASP A 145 12.76 18.39 -42.33
C ASP A 145 14.26 18.51 -41.96
N SER A 146 14.70 17.79 -40.92
CA SER A 146 16.10 17.78 -40.45
C SER A 146 16.91 16.55 -40.85
N ILE A 147 16.34 15.67 -41.69
CA ILE A 147 17.07 14.59 -42.35
C ILE A 147 17.52 15.09 -43.73
N ARG A 148 18.79 15.49 -43.85
CA ARG A 148 19.42 15.78 -45.15
C ARG A 148 20.19 14.54 -45.60
N PHE A 149 19.82 13.99 -46.76
CA PHE A 149 20.66 13.08 -47.55
C PHE A 149 21.65 13.89 -48.38
#